data_AF-A0A947S4E5-F1
#
_entry.id   AF-A0A947S4E5-F1
#
_cell.length_a   1.000
_cell.length_b   1.000
_cell.length_c   1.000
_cell.angle_alpha   90.00
_cell.angle_beta   90.00
_cell.angle_gamma   90.00
#
_symmetry.space_group_name_H-M   'P 1'
#
loop_
_entity.id
_entity.type
_entity.pdbx_description
1 polymer ?
#
loop_
_entity_poly.entity_id
_entity_poly.type
_entity_poly.pdbx_seq_one_letter_code
_entity_poly.pdbx_strand_id
1 'polypeptide(L)'
;MPVVGLNIGKRNIRAVELERKRDKIILSNFGVLKNPKLSLSPKSKEDVKLISGALEDFVSDTNFSTSNVVLGLNETNVFMRIISLPIMSEKELKSSIKYEAEQYIPIPLDQVNLSYQKVENDPSEKGKMNVQIVAARRDVLEKYIEILRKARLVPKAIEPETIALGRVLGDTPEAPTGAMILDMGYSNTLIIVCYGGYVRFTRAIPVGG
;
A
#
# COMPACT_ATOMS: atom_id res chain seq x y z
N MET A 1 -1.60 -19.01 8.47
CA MET A 1 -1.09 -18.11 9.53
C MET A 1 -1.87 -16.82 9.46
N PRO A 2 -2.46 -16.34 10.57
CA PRO A 2 -3.20 -15.08 10.59
C PRO A 2 -2.30 -13.87 10.37
N VAL A 3 -2.85 -12.82 9.77
CA VAL A 3 -2.19 -11.52 9.56
C VAL A 3 -3.19 -10.39 9.75
N VAL A 4 -2.72 -9.29 10.34
CA VAL A 4 -3.52 -8.07 10.50
C VAL A 4 -3.25 -7.12 9.34
N GLY A 5 -4.28 -6.75 8.58
CA GLY A 5 -4.24 -5.61 7.67
C GLY A 5 -4.58 -4.34 8.45
N LEU A 6 -3.67 -3.38 8.49
CA LEU A 6 -3.80 -2.12 9.24
C LEU A 6 -3.89 -0.93 8.29
N ASN A 7 -4.86 -0.06 8.53
CA ASN A 7 -5.01 1.23 7.85
C ASN A 7 -5.07 2.36 8.88
N ILE A 8 -4.16 3.32 8.77
CA ILE A 8 -4.11 4.51 9.64
C ILE A 8 -4.73 5.67 8.86
N GLY A 9 -6.05 5.80 8.94
CA GLY A 9 -6.82 6.82 8.23
C GLY A 9 -7.03 8.11 9.04
N LYS A 10 -7.42 9.20 8.36
CA LYS A 10 -7.54 10.54 8.97
C LYS A 10 -8.60 10.60 10.08
N ARG A 11 -9.70 9.88 9.88
CA ARG A 11 -10.84 9.85 10.81
C ARG A 11 -10.81 8.62 11.70
N ASN A 12 -10.33 7.49 11.20
CA ASN A 12 -10.30 6.22 11.92
C ASN A 12 -9.01 5.46 11.60
N ILE A 13 -8.50 4.76 12.59
CA ILE A 13 -7.57 3.66 12.44
C ILE A 13 -8.42 2.39 12.34
N ARG A 14 -8.17 1.54 11.34
CA ARG A 14 -8.93 0.33 11.08
C ARG A 14 -7.99 -0.85 10.95
N ALA A 15 -8.40 -1.98 11.49
CA ALA A 15 -7.66 -3.22 11.34
C ALA A 15 -8.60 -4.39 11.08
N VAL A 16 -8.16 -5.32 10.25
CA VAL A 16 -8.82 -6.59 9.98
C VAL A 16 -7.81 -7.71 10.17
N GLU A 17 -8.18 -8.77 10.87
CA GLU A 17 -7.39 -9.99 10.96
C GLU A 17 -7.97 -11.03 10.01
N LEU A 18 -7.12 -11.49 9.10
CA LEU A 18 -7.49 -12.49 8.11
C LEU A 18 -6.71 -13.77 8.35
N GLU A 19 -7.40 -14.90 8.27
CA GLU A 19 -6.82 -16.23 8.35
C GLU A 19 -7.18 -17.03 7.10
N ARG A 20 -6.19 -17.71 6.50
CA ARG A 20 -6.44 -18.69 5.43
C ARG A 20 -6.72 -20.06 6.02
N LYS A 21 -7.92 -20.61 5.77
CA LYS A 21 -8.30 -22.00 6.07
C LYS A 21 -8.61 -22.73 4.78
N ARG A 22 -7.78 -23.71 4.42
CA ARG A 22 -7.82 -24.38 3.10
C ARG A 22 -7.78 -23.33 1.97
N ASP A 23 -8.83 -23.27 1.16
CA ASP A 23 -8.94 -22.36 0.03
C ASP A 23 -9.78 -21.10 0.32
N LYS A 24 -10.14 -20.86 1.59
CA LYS A 24 -10.94 -19.70 1.99
C LYS A 24 -10.12 -18.74 2.84
N ILE A 25 -10.32 -17.44 2.60
CA ILE A 25 -9.88 -16.36 3.47
C ILE A 25 -11.05 -16.03 4.40
N ILE A 26 -10.79 -15.99 5.71
CA ILE A 26 -11.79 -15.76 6.74
C ILE A 26 -11.39 -14.52 7.53
N LEU A 27 -12.36 -13.63 7.75
CA LEU A 27 -12.24 -12.54 8.71
C LEU A 27 -12.39 -13.11 10.12
N SER A 28 -11.29 -13.18 10.88
CA SER A 28 -11.29 -13.71 12.25
C SER A 28 -11.58 -12.62 13.29
N ASN A 29 -11.16 -11.39 13.03
CA ASN A 29 -11.36 -10.26 13.93
C ASN A 29 -11.28 -8.93 13.16
N PHE A 30 -11.83 -7.85 13.72
CA PHE A 30 -11.68 -6.50 13.19
C PHE A 30 -11.78 -5.46 14.31
N GLY A 31 -11.22 -4.28 14.06
CA GLY A 31 -11.28 -3.17 15.00
C GLY A 31 -11.34 -1.83 14.28
N VAL A 32 -11.98 -0.87 14.94
CA VAL A 32 -12.00 0.54 14.50
C VAL A 32 -11.75 1.43 15.70
N LEU A 33 -10.72 2.25 15.63
CA LEU A 33 -10.44 3.32 16.59
C LEU A 33 -10.66 4.67 15.92
N LYS A 34 -11.47 5.54 16.53
CA LYS A 34 -11.57 6.94 16.09
C LYS A 34 -10.21 7.60 16.25
N ASN A 35 -9.67 8.16 15.17
CA ASN A 35 -8.34 8.76 15.18
C ASN A 35 -8.34 9.97 16.15
N PRO A 36 -7.49 9.99 17.20
CA PRO A 36 -7.43 11.07 18.18
C PRO A 36 -6.68 12.31 17.66
N LYS A 37 -6.91 12.67 16.39
CA LYS A 37 -6.28 13.77 15.64
C LYS A 37 -4.77 13.58 15.38
N LEU A 38 -4.33 12.34 15.26
CA LEU A 38 -2.96 11.99 14.85
C LEU A 38 -2.67 12.44 13.42
N SER A 39 -1.44 12.85 13.18
CA SER A 39 -0.93 13.13 11.84
C SER A 39 -0.81 11.83 11.04
N LEU A 40 -1.21 11.87 9.75
CA LEU A 40 -0.95 10.78 8.80
C LEU A 40 0.41 10.90 8.10
N SER A 41 1.20 11.89 8.50
CA SER A 41 2.55 12.11 8.00
C SER A 41 3.40 12.42 9.21
N PRO A 42 3.94 11.41 9.92
CA PRO A 42 4.75 11.66 11.10
C PRO A 42 6.00 12.45 10.71
N LYS A 43 6.15 13.65 11.26
CA LYS A 43 7.28 14.55 10.99
C LYS A 43 8.27 14.57 12.15
N SER A 44 7.81 14.29 13.36
CA SER A 44 8.58 14.39 14.60
C SER A 44 8.63 13.07 15.38
N LYS A 45 9.54 12.99 16.35
CA LYS A 45 9.58 11.89 17.35
C LYS A 45 8.32 11.86 18.21
N GLU A 46 7.69 13.01 18.43
CA GLU A 46 6.45 13.11 19.18
C GLU A 46 5.27 12.50 18.42
N ASP A 47 5.18 12.74 17.11
CA ASP A 47 4.19 12.07 16.25
C ASP A 47 4.34 10.54 16.33
N VAL A 48 5.58 10.04 16.23
CA VAL A 48 5.88 8.61 16.35
C VAL A 48 5.39 8.06 17.70
N LYS A 49 5.69 8.76 18.80
CA LYS A 49 5.27 8.36 20.15
C LYS A 49 3.74 8.31 20.25
N LEU A 50 3.05 9.36 19.85
CA LEU A 50 1.59 9.47 19.93
C LEU A 50 0.89 8.40 19.09
N ILE A 51 1.34 8.18 17.85
CA ILE A 51 0.77 7.14 16.98
C ILE A 51 1.04 5.76 17.55
N SER A 52 2.27 5.49 18.01
CA SER A 52 2.59 4.17 18.57
C SER A 52 1.79 3.84 19.83
N GLY A 53 1.57 4.81 20.73
CA GLY A 53 0.75 4.59 21.93
C GLY A 53 -0.71 4.31 21.58
N ALA A 54 -1.30 5.11 20.68
CA ALA A 54 -2.68 4.87 20.24
C ALA A 54 -2.86 3.52 19.53
N LEU A 55 -1.83 3.05 18.80
CA LEU A 55 -1.84 1.72 18.19
C LEU A 55 -1.65 0.60 19.21
N GLU A 56 -0.80 0.79 20.22
CA GLU A 56 -0.61 -0.19 21.30
C GLU A 56 -1.93 -0.41 22.05
N ASP A 57 -2.62 0.67 22.45
CA ASP A 57 -3.92 0.62 23.11
C ASP A 57 -4.96 -0.08 22.21
N PHE A 58 -5.03 0.32 20.93
CA PHE A 58 -5.97 -0.26 19.96
C PHE A 58 -5.78 -1.77 19.75
N VAL A 59 -4.53 -2.22 19.63
CA VAL A 59 -4.21 -3.65 19.44
C VAL A 59 -4.48 -4.44 20.71
N SER A 60 -4.23 -3.85 21.88
CA SER A 60 -4.58 -4.44 23.17
C SER A 60 -6.09 -4.64 23.32
N ASP A 61 -6.89 -3.63 22.97
CA ASP A 61 -8.36 -3.68 23.08
C ASP A 61 -9.00 -4.68 22.11
N THR A 62 -8.43 -4.79 20.91
CA THR A 62 -8.97 -5.67 19.85
C THR A 62 -8.60 -7.14 20.03
N ASN A 63 -7.56 -7.46 20.82
CA ASN A 63 -7.12 -8.83 21.08
C ASN A 63 -6.86 -9.65 19.79
N PHE A 64 -6.16 -9.07 18.81
CA PHE A 64 -5.70 -9.81 17.64
C PHE A 64 -4.81 -11.00 18.05
N SER A 65 -4.96 -12.13 17.38
CA SER A 65 -4.22 -13.38 17.70
C SER A 65 -2.76 -13.36 17.26
N THR A 66 -2.36 -12.34 16.50
CA THR A 66 -1.03 -12.19 15.90
C THR A 66 -0.58 -10.74 15.96
N SER A 67 0.73 -10.53 16.09
CA SER A 67 1.37 -9.22 15.94
C SER A 67 1.84 -8.95 14.51
N ASN A 68 1.74 -9.93 13.60
CA ASN A 68 2.15 -9.77 12.22
C ASN A 68 1.19 -8.84 11.48
N VAL A 69 1.72 -7.72 10.97
CA VAL A 69 0.91 -6.66 10.34
C VAL A 69 1.37 -6.34 8.92
N VAL A 70 0.41 -6.07 8.05
CA VAL A 70 0.60 -5.42 6.75
C VAL A 70 -0.04 -4.04 6.82
N LEU A 71 0.76 -3.00 6.61
CA LEU A 71 0.29 -1.61 6.67
C LEU A 71 -0.06 -1.09 5.27
N GLY A 72 -1.26 -0.55 5.12
CA GLY A 72 -1.62 0.29 3.97
C GLY A 72 -1.00 1.68 4.13
N LEU A 73 -0.12 2.05 3.21
CA LEU A 73 0.50 3.36 3.13
C LEU A 73 -0.35 4.28 2.27
N ASN A 74 -0.62 5.48 2.79
CA ASN A 74 -1.41 6.46 2.08
C ASN A 74 -0.76 6.88 0.74
N GLU A 75 -1.59 7.02 -0.30
CA GLU A 75 -1.16 7.34 -1.66
C GLU A 75 -0.32 8.63 -1.75
N THR A 76 -0.51 9.59 -0.85
CA THR A 76 0.32 10.83 -0.82
C THR A 76 1.80 10.59 -0.51
N ASN A 77 2.16 9.42 0.04
CA ASN A 77 3.53 9.03 0.34
C ASN A 77 4.13 8.08 -0.72
N VAL A 78 3.37 7.77 -1.76
CA VAL A 78 3.72 6.78 -2.77
C VAL A 78 3.78 7.44 -4.14
N PHE A 79 4.82 7.16 -4.89
CA PHE A 79 4.85 7.36 -6.33
C PHE A 79 4.67 6.01 -7.02
N MET A 80 3.65 5.90 -7.87
CA MET A 80 3.37 4.67 -8.60
C MET A 80 3.15 4.98 -10.07
N ARG A 81 3.77 4.19 -10.95
CA ARG A 81 3.63 4.37 -12.40
C ARG A 81 3.90 3.06 -13.13
N ILE A 82 3.26 2.87 -14.28
CA ILE A 82 3.66 1.84 -15.24
C ILE A 82 4.59 2.46 -16.27
N ILE A 83 5.73 1.82 -16.47
CA ILE A 83 6.75 2.20 -17.44
C ILE A 83 6.93 1.08 -18.46
N SER A 84 7.17 1.44 -19.71
CA SER A 84 7.39 0.48 -20.80
C SER A 84 8.88 0.38 -21.09
N LEU A 85 9.44 -0.80 -20.90
CA LEU A 85 10.86 -1.08 -21.09
C LEU A 85 11.06 -2.10 -22.23
N PRO A 86 12.26 -2.20 -22.81
CA PRO A 86 12.60 -3.32 -23.69
C PRO A 86 12.41 -4.67 -22.98
N ILE A 87 12.05 -5.71 -23.73
CA ILE A 87 11.97 -7.07 -23.16
C ILE A 87 13.34 -7.48 -22.63
N MET A 88 13.37 -7.93 -21.37
CA MET A 88 14.57 -8.38 -20.69
C MET A 88 14.25 -9.54 -19.74
N SER A 89 15.28 -10.32 -19.39
CA SER A 89 15.18 -11.35 -18.37
C SER A 89 14.92 -10.73 -16.98
N GLU A 90 14.46 -11.54 -16.02
CA GLU A 90 14.27 -11.06 -14.64
C GLU A 90 15.56 -10.56 -13.99
N LYS A 91 16.68 -11.20 -14.30
CA LYS A 91 17.99 -10.82 -13.77
C LYS A 91 18.42 -9.46 -14.33
N GLU A 92 18.25 -9.26 -15.63
CA GLU A 92 18.53 -7.97 -16.28
C GLU A 92 17.63 -6.88 -15.72
N LEU A 93 16.32 -7.11 -15.65
CA LEU A 93 15.38 -6.16 -15.05
C LEU A 93 15.77 -5.79 -13.63
N LYS A 94 16.09 -6.78 -12.80
CA LYS A 94 16.51 -6.52 -11.41
C LYS A 94 17.76 -5.64 -11.33
N SER A 95 18.68 -5.78 -12.28
CA SER A 95 19.90 -4.96 -12.34
C SER A 95 19.69 -3.56 -12.93
N SER A 96 18.75 -3.39 -13.87
CA SER A 96 18.54 -2.13 -14.59
C SER A 96 17.42 -1.27 -14.01
N ILE A 97 16.42 -1.86 -13.35
CA ILE A 97 15.17 -1.18 -12.96
C ILE A 97 15.38 0.09 -12.15
N LYS A 98 16.44 0.14 -11.32
CA LYS A 98 16.77 1.36 -10.57
C LYS A 98 17.11 2.50 -11.52
N TYR A 99 18.01 2.27 -12.47
CA TYR A 99 18.41 3.28 -13.46
C TYR A 99 17.25 3.67 -14.38
N GLU A 100 16.47 2.68 -14.84
CA GLU A 100 15.30 2.92 -15.68
C GLU A 100 14.22 3.73 -14.96
N ALA A 101 14.07 3.57 -13.64
CA ALA A 101 13.08 4.29 -12.84
C ALA A 101 13.51 5.75 -12.53
N GLU A 102 14.79 6.09 -12.63
CA GLU A 102 15.33 7.41 -12.27
C GLU A 102 14.68 8.55 -13.08
N GLN A 103 14.44 8.31 -14.37
CA GLN A 103 13.81 9.28 -15.27
C GLN A 103 12.34 9.56 -14.94
N TYR A 104 11.70 8.70 -14.13
CA TYR A 104 10.27 8.78 -13.83
C TYR A 104 9.98 9.23 -12.40
N ILE A 105 10.84 8.88 -11.44
CA ILE A 105 10.62 9.18 -10.02
C ILE A 105 11.07 10.62 -9.73
N PRO A 106 10.18 11.50 -9.22
CA PRO A 106 10.48 12.92 -9.01
C PRO A 106 11.33 13.20 -7.75
N ILE A 107 12.00 12.17 -7.20
CA ILE A 107 12.76 12.21 -5.95
C ILE A 107 14.04 11.37 -6.17
N PRO A 108 15.19 11.76 -5.62
CA PRO A 108 16.41 10.96 -5.70
C PRO A 108 16.21 9.51 -5.27
N LEU A 109 16.75 8.57 -6.06
CA LEU A 109 16.58 7.13 -5.83
C LEU A 109 17.20 6.64 -4.51
N ASP A 110 18.23 7.33 -4.03
CA ASP A 110 18.86 7.06 -2.74
C ASP A 110 17.96 7.43 -1.56
N GLN A 111 16.92 8.24 -1.75
CA GLN A 111 15.95 8.64 -0.72
C GLN A 111 14.65 7.83 -0.75
N VAL A 112 14.49 6.90 -1.69
CA VAL A 112 13.29 6.06 -1.80
C VAL A 112 13.63 4.58 -1.63
N ASN A 113 12.60 3.82 -1.28
CA ASN A 113 12.59 2.38 -1.50
C ASN A 113 11.74 2.11 -2.74
N LEU A 114 12.34 1.44 -3.72
CA LEU A 114 11.72 1.06 -4.98
C LEU A 114 11.32 -0.42 -4.95
N SER A 115 10.08 -0.70 -5.31
CA SER A 115 9.58 -2.03 -5.65
C SER A 115 9.04 -2.02 -7.07
N TYR A 116 8.98 -3.19 -7.70
CA TYR A 116 8.46 -3.31 -9.06
C TYR A 116 7.78 -4.66 -9.28
N GLN A 117 6.86 -4.69 -10.24
CA GLN A 117 6.18 -5.89 -10.70
C GLN A 117 5.97 -5.80 -12.21
N LYS A 118 6.17 -6.92 -12.93
CA LYS A 118 5.77 -7.01 -14.34
C LYS A 118 4.24 -7.01 -14.41
N VAL A 119 3.69 -6.19 -15.29
CA VAL A 119 2.26 -6.17 -15.57
C VAL A 119 2.02 -6.70 -16.97
N GLU A 120 0.84 -7.27 -17.21
CA GLU A 120 0.51 -7.74 -18.55
C GLU A 120 0.58 -6.60 -19.57
N ASN A 121 1.16 -6.91 -20.72
CA ASN A 121 1.29 -5.99 -21.83
C ASN A 121 -0.04 -5.84 -22.57
N ASP A 122 -0.25 -4.68 -23.16
CA ASP A 122 -1.20 -4.57 -24.26
C ASP A 122 -0.67 -5.42 -25.44
N PRO A 123 -1.47 -6.35 -26.02
CA PRO A 123 -1.05 -7.15 -27.17
C PRO A 123 -0.53 -6.34 -28.37
N SER A 124 -0.90 -5.06 -28.46
CA SER A 124 -0.44 -4.14 -29.51
C SER A 124 1.01 -3.66 -29.31
N GLU A 125 1.57 -3.72 -28.10
CA GLU A 125 2.93 -3.28 -27.78
C GLU A 125 3.96 -4.42 -27.95
N LYS A 126 4.20 -4.81 -29.21
CA LYS A 126 5.22 -5.83 -29.52
C LYS A 126 6.63 -5.34 -29.14
N GLY A 127 7.42 -6.23 -28.52
CA GLY A 127 8.83 -5.98 -28.21
C GLY A 127 9.10 -5.14 -26.96
N LYS A 128 8.07 -4.77 -26.20
CA LYS A 128 8.20 -4.09 -24.91
C LYS A 128 7.64 -4.95 -23.78
N MET A 129 8.01 -4.60 -22.56
CA MET A 129 7.41 -5.12 -21.35
C MET A 129 7.00 -3.97 -20.44
N ASN A 130 5.82 -4.08 -19.85
CA ASN A 130 5.28 -3.11 -18.93
C ASN A 130 5.65 -3.51 -17.50
N VAL A 131 6.17 -2.55 -16.76
CA VAL A 131 6.60 -2.73 -15.37
C VAL A 131 5.93 -1.66 -14.53
N GLN A 132 5.16 -2.08 -13.54
CA GLN A 132 4.68 -1.19 -12.50
C GLN A 132 5.80 -0.97 -11.50
N ILE A 133 6.19 0.29 -11.32
CA ILE A 133 7.11 0.72 -10.28
C ILE A 133 6.34 1.40 -9.16
N VAL A 134 6.77 1.14 -7.93
CA VAL A 134 6.26 1.77 -6.70
C VAL A 134 7.44 2.27 -5.91
N ALA A 135 7.47 3.57 -5.61
CA ALA A 135 8.50 4.21 -4.82
C ALA A 135 7.87 4.92 -3.62
N ALA A 136 8.41 4.69 -2.43
CA ALA A 136 8.02 5.41 -1.22
C ALA A 136 9.26 5.98 -0.55
N ARG A 137 9.14 7.17 0.03
CA ARG A 137 10.27 7.83 0.71
C ARG A 137 10.75 6.98 1.89
N ARG A 138 12.06 6.75 1.96
CA ARG A 138 12.66 5.86 2.96
C ARG A 138 12.42 6.36 4.39
N ASP A 139 12.54 7.67 4.61
CA ASP A 139 12.30 8.30 5.93
C ASP A 139 10.86 8.10 6.42
N VAL A 140 9.88 8.08 5.52
CA VAL A 140 8.47 7.81 5.84
C VAL A 140 8.30 6.34 6.23
N LEU A 141 8.86 5.41 5.45
CA LEU A 141 8.79 3.97 5.74
C LEU A 141 9.45 3.63 7.08
N GLU A 142 10.63 4.18 7.35
CA GLU A 142 11.37 3.96 8.60
C GLU A 142 10.56 4.41 9.82
N LYS A 143 9.89 5.57 9.76
CA LYS A 143 9.01 6.05 10.82
C LYS A 143 7.82 5.12 11.05
N TYR A 144 7.16 4.65 9.99
CA TYR A 144 6.06 3.70 10.15
C TYR A 144 6.54 2.35 10.71
N ILE A 145 7.71 1.86 10.30
CA ILE A 145 8.31 0.65 10.87
C ILE A 145 8.60 0.87 12.37
N GLU A 146 9.12 2.03 12.76
CA GLU A 146 9.35 2.38 14.16
C GLU A 146 8.05 2.43 14.97
N ILE A 147 7.02 3.10 14.43
CA ILE A 147 5.68 3.19 15.02
C ILE A 147 5.11 1.79 15.29
N LEU A 148 5.15 0.90 14.29
CA LEU A 148 4.62 -0.46 14.41
C LEU A 148 5.40 -1.26 15.46
N ARG A 149 6.73 -1.17 15.46
CA ARG A 149 7.57 -1.87 16.45
C ARG A 149 7.32 -1.37 17.87
N LYS A 150 7.16 -0.06 18.08
CA LYS A 150 6.82 0.51 19.39
C LYS A 150 5.44 0.07 19.88
N ALA A 151 4.49 -0.11 18.96
CA ALA A 151 3.18 -0.69 19.24
C ALA A 151 3.20 -2.23 19.39
N ARG A 152 4.38 -2.86 19.51
CA ARG A 152 4.58 -4.32 19.62
C ARG A 152 4.08 -5.13 18.42
N LEU A 153 3.95 -4.49 17.26
CA LEU A 153 3.61 -5.14 16.00
C LEU A 153 4.88 -5.51 15.21
N VAL A 154 4.76 -6.57 14.41
CA VAL A 154 5.82 -7.07 13.53
C VAL A 154 5.43 -6.76 12.07
N PRO A 155 5.97 -5.69 11.46
CA PRO A 155 5.69 -5.36 10.07
C PRO A 155 6.18 -6.47 9.14
N LYS A 156 5.27 -7.01 8.34
CA LYS A 156 5.56 -8.00 7.28
C LYS A 156 5.61 -7.39 5.90
N ALA A 157 4.77 -6.40 5.64
CA ALA A 157 4.78 -5.61 4.42
C ALA A 157 4.21 -4.21 4.68
N ILE A 158 4.61 -3.28 3.81
CA ILE A 158 3.98 -1.98 3.66
C ILE A 158 3.67 -1.84 2.18
N GLU A 159 2.42 -1.56 1.85
CA GLU A 159 1.97 -1.45 0.46
C GLU A 159 1.04 -0.24 0.27
N PRO A 160 0.91 0.31 -0.94
CA PRO A 160 -0.04 1.37 -1.22
C PRO A 160 -1.48 0.92 -0.96
N GLU A 161 -2.31 1.78 -0.37
CA GLU A 161 -3.75 1.54 -0.16
C GLU A 161 -4.47 1.18 -1.48
N THR A 162 -4.03 1.79 -2.58
CA THR A 162 -4.60 1.58 -3.92
C THR A 162 -4.35 0.17 -4.47
N ILE A 163 -3.20 -0.43 -4.18
CA ILE A 163 -2.89 -1.84 -4.52
C ILE A 163 -3.77 -2.78 -3.70
N ALA A 164 -3.95 -2.50 -2.41
CA ALA A 164 -4.82 -3.29 -1.56
C ALA A 164 -6.28 -3.26 -2.05
N LEU A 165 -6.80 -2.09 -2.41
CA LEU A 165 -8.14 -1.93 -2.98
C LEU A 165 -8.27 -2.61 -4.35
N GLY A 166 -7.26 -2.47 -5.21
CA GLY A 166 -7.22 -3.15 -6.50
C GLY A 166 -7.33 -4.66 -6.37
N ARG A 167 -6.64 -5.26 -5.40
CA ARG A 167 -6.71 -6.70 -5.11
C ARG A 167 -8.09 -7.17 -4.68
N VAL A 168 -8.79 -6.36 -3.87
CA VAL A 168 -10.07 -6.76 -3.28
C VAL A 168 -11.26 -6.49 -4.21
N LEU A 169 -11.17 -5.45 -5.04
CA LEU A 169 -12.30 -4.97 -5.85
C LEU A 169 -12.08 -5.08 -7.36
N GLY A 170 -10.82 -5.15 -7.82
CA GLY A 170 -10.46 -5.15 -9.24
C GLY A 170 -9.85 -6.46 -9.75
N ASP A 171 -9.58 -7.42 -8.87
CA ASP A 171 -9.00 -8.74 -9.18
C ASP A 171 -9.83 -9.86 -8.56
N THR A 172 -11.14 -9.84 -8.80
CA THR A 172 -12.07 -10.90 -8.39
C THR A 172 -12.58 -11.67 -9.62
N PRO A 173 -13.06 -12.91 -9.48
CA PRO A 173 -13.63 -13.66 -10.60
C PRO A 173 -14.77 -12.94 -11.33
N GLU A 174 -15.49 -12.07 -10.62
CA GLU A 174 -16.58 -11.25 -11.13
C GLU A 174 -16.14 -9.86 -11.61
N ALA A 175 -14.88 -9.48 -11.39
CA ALA A 175 -14.38 -8.16 -11.77
C ALA A 175 -14.32 -8.04 -13.30
N PRO A 176 -14.79 -6.92 -13.87
CA PRO A 176 -14.64 -6.69 -15.30
C PRO A 176 -13.15 -6.53 -15.64
N THR A 177 -12.79 -6.81 -16.91
CA THR A 177 -11.41 -6.65 -17.39
C THR A 177 -10.86 -5.25 -17.11
N GLY A 178 -11.71 -4.22 -17.14
CA GLY A 178 -11.38 -2.86 -16.71
C GLY A 178 -12.39 -2.34 -15.70
N ALA A 179 -11.91 -1.80 -14.57
CA ALA A 179 -12.73 -1.21 -13.52
C ALA A 179 -12.17 0.14 -13.08
N MET A 180 -13.07 1.04 -12.67
CA MET A 180 -12.70 2.25 -11.92
C MET A 180 -13.26 2.14 -10.51
N ILE A 181 -12.37 2.21 -9.52
CA ILE A 181 -12.72 2.26 -8.11
C ILE A 181 -12.55 3.71 -7.65
N LEU A 182 -13.60 4.25 -7.02
CA LEU A 182 -13.59 5.56 -6.38
C LEU A 182 -13.66 5.36 -4.87
N ASP A 183 -12.54 5.57 -4.18
CA ASP A 183 -12.50 5.58 -2.72
C ASP A 183 -12.66 7.01 -2.21
N MET A 184 -13.86 7.33 -1.74
CA MET A 184 -14.22 8.65 -1.22
C MET A 184 -13.93 8.72 0.29
N GLY A 185 -12.73 9.17 0.63
CA GLY A 185 -12.28 9.33 2.00
C GLY A 185 -12.71 10.66 2.64
N TYR A 186 -12.20 10.89 3.86
CA TYR A 186 -12.47 12.10 4.64
C TYR A 186 -11.76 13.36 4.10
N SER A 187 -10.55 13.21 3.57
CA SER A 187 -9.78 14.37 3.07
C SER A 187 -9.40 14.25 1.60
N ASN A 188 -9.45 13.04 1.05
CA ASN A 188 -9.08 12.76 -0.32
C ASN A 188 -10.04 11.75 -0.92
N THR A 189 -10.23 11.87 -2.23
CA THR A 189 -10.86 10.85 -3.07
C THR A 189 -9.77 10.22 -3.92
N LEU A 190 -9.63 8.89 -3.86
CA LEU A 190 -8.70 8.14 -4.70
C LEU A 190 -9.46 7.60 -5.90
N ILE A 191 -8.97 7.92 -7.10
CA ILE A 191 -9.36 7.29 -8.35
C ILE A 191 -8.36 6.18 -8.63
N ILE A 192 -8.83 4.96 -8.80
CA ILE A 192 -8.01 3.79 -9.10
C ILE A 192 -8.60 3.15 -10.35
N VAL A 193 -7.80 3.06 -11.42
CA VAL A 193 -8.19 2.33 -12.62
C VAL A 193 -7.46 0.99 -12.61
N CYS A 194 -8.21 -0.09 -12.57
CA CYS A 194 -7.71 -1.45 -12.66
C CYS A 194 -7.96 -1.99 -14.07
N TYR A 195 -6.98 -2.71 -14.62
CA TYR A 195 -7.15 -3.45 -15.87
C TYR A 195 -6.38 -4.77 -15.82
N GLY A 196 -7.09 -5.88 -16.05
CA GLY A 196 -6.56 -7.24 -15.98
C GLY A 196 -6.01 -7.60 -14.60
N GLY A 197 -6.70 -7.19 -13.52
CA GLY A 197 -6.26 -7.39 -12.15
C GLY A 197 -5.15 -6.44 -11.65
N TYR A 198 -4.56 -5.62 -12.53
CA TYR A 198 -3.49 -4.68 -12.16
C TYR A 198 -4.02 -3.25 -12.01
N VAL A 199 -3.57 -2.53 -10.98
CA VAL A 199 -3.76 -1.09 -10.89
C VAL A 199 -2.94 -0.39 -11.97
N ARG A 200 -3.59 0.22 -12.95
CA ARG A 200 -2.94 0.90 -14.08
C ARG A 200 -2.73 2.39 -13.87
N PHE A 201 -3.62 3.00 -13.10
CA PHE A 201 -3.59 4.43 -12.84
C PHE A 201 -4.16 4.72 -11.46
N THR A 202 -3.51 5.62 -10.75
CA THR A 202 -4.01 6.18 -9.49
C THR A 202 -3.94 7.69 -9.50
N ARG A 203 -4.92 8.32 -8.87
CA ARG A 203 -4.90 9.76 -8.62
C ARG A 203 -5.60 10.08 -7.32
N ALA A 204 -4.90 10.78 -6.44
CA ALA A 204 -5.50 11.41 -5.27
C ALA A 204 -6.02 12.80 -5.63
N ILE A 205 -7.29 13.05 -5.33
CA ILE A 205 -7.92 14.37 -5.41
C ILE A 205 -8.11 14.86 -3.97
N PRO A 206 -7.66 16.09 -3.61
CA PRO A 206 -7.77 16.63 -2.25
C PRO A 206 -9.20 17.13 -1.94
N VAL A 207 -10.18 16.25 -2.15
CA VAL A 207 -11.60 16.45 -1.89
C VAL A 207 -12.11 15.23 -1.14
N GLY A 208 -12.74 15.46 0.01
CA GLY A 208 -13.34 14.42 0.86
C GLY A 208 -14.58 14.95 1.59
N GLY A 209 -15.21 14.10 2.40
CA GLY A 209 -16.44 14.41 3.15
C GLY A 209 -16.25 14.68 4.64
#